data_AF-A0A8C4QNF2-F1
#
_entry.id   AF-A0A8C4QNF2-F1
#
_cell.length_a   1.000
_cell.length_b   1.000
_cell.length_c   1.000
_cell.angle_alpha   90.00
_cell.angle_beta   90.00
_cell.angle_gamma   90.00
#
_symmetry.space_group_name_H-M   'P 1'
#
loop_
_entity.id
_entity.type
_entity.pdbx_description
1 polymer ?
#
loop_
_entity_poly.entity_id
_entity_poly.type
_entity_poly.pdbx_seq_one_letter_code
_entity_poly.pdbx_strand_id
1 'polypeptide(L)'
;MASWQGCDETAEEGARRLAEELRQCQADKDFVWSLWKRLQEDKPDVSQVVRMVIQRENQRAEEKASKVLEILQVKDHKIRELEQQSNAQQRELDDLERRRAAVEESISLREQLSALSTHWKESTSKTQALRHKDVETESVLVQELRKRCADLQMLLDNAQDAAKAGIEKQQQADRLQNRVDELSSQLSVQAKELAQARKDLEEVQALCRESVRHTCKQTHLLKEMQSLHLNNQHTLQQQEELHKASIGHQEEVSEHRKLGSVHTRLSED
;
A
#
# COMPACT_ATOMS: atom_id res chain seq x y z
N MET A 1 -38.09 49.98 -63.01
CA MET A 1 -39.17 50.14 -64.01
C MET A 1 -40.23 51.19 -63.63
N ALA A 2 -40.26 51.73 -62.41
CA ALA A 2 -41.27 52.72 -61.97
C ALA A 2 -41.05 54.19 -62.45
N SER A 3 -39.93 54.50 -63.11
CA SER A 3 -39.57 55.90 -63.45
C SER A 3 -40.23 56.44 -64.72
N TRP A 4 -40.81 55.59 -65.57
CA TRP A 4 -41.39 56.02 -66.86
C TRP A 4 -42.90 56.24 -66.79
N GLN A 5 -43.61 55.65 -65.82
CA GLN A 5 -45.06 55.83 -65.62
C GLN A 5 -45.40 57.20 -65.02
N GLY A 6 -44.58 57.74 -64.10
CA GLY A 6 -44.84 59.05 -63.48
C GLY A 6 -44.65 60.25 -64.42
N CYS A 7 -43.84 60.12 -65.47
CA CYS A 7 -43.67 61.18 -66.47
C CYS A 7 -44.86 61.29 -67.44
N ASP A 8 -45.59 60.19 -67.66
CA ASP A 8 -46.74 60.15 -68.58
C ASP A 8 -48.01 60.67 -67.89
N GLU A 9 -48.24 60.28 -66.62
CA GLU A 9 -49.37 60.77 -65.82
C GLU A 9 -49.32 62.29 -65.59
N THR A 10 -48.13 62.85 -65.36
CA THR A 10 -47.95 64.29 -65.15
C THR A 10 -48.18 65.10 -66.43
N ALA A 11 -47.86 64.54 -67.60
CA ALA A 11 -48.13 65.16 -68.89
C ALA A 11 -49.64 65.14 -69.23
N GLU A 12 -50.31 64.02 -68.98
CA GLU A 12 -51.77 63.91 -69.18
C GLU A 12 -52.56 64.83 -68.24
N GLU A 13 -52.18 64.92 -66.97
CA GLU A 13 -52.80 65.85 -66.02
C GLU A 13 -52.57 67.31 -66.40
N GLY A 14 -51.38 67.63 -66.92
CA GLY A 14 -51.08 68.94 -67.49
C GLY A 14 -51.99 69.28 -68.68
N ALA A 15 -52.18 68.34 -69.60
CA ALA A 15 -53.08 68.51 -70.74
C ALA A 15 -54.55 68.70 -70.32
N ARG A 16 -55.02 67.95 -69.32
CA ARG A 16 -56.38 68.09 -68.76
C ARG A 16 -56.59 69.45 -68.10
N ARG A 17 -55.61 69.95 -67.34
CA ARG A 17 -55.68 71.29 -66.73
C ARG A 17 -55.76 72.40 -67.78
N LEU A 18 -54.91 72.34 -68.81
CA LEU A 18 -54.94 73.32 -69.89
C LEU A 18 -56.26 73.31 -70.68
N ALA A 19 -56.83 72.14 -70.91
CA ALA A 19 -58.15 72.01 -71.54
C ALA A 19 -59.27 72.65 -70.70
N GLU A 20 -59.23 72.45 -69.38
CA GLU A 20 -60.20 73.05 -68.45
C GLU A 20 -60.04 74.58 -68.35
N GLU A 21 -58.81 75.09 -68.31
CA GLU A 21 -58.53 76.53 -68.35
C GLU A 21 -59.00 77.17 -69.67
N LEU A 22 -58.82 76.48 -70.80
CA LEU A 22 -59.32 76.92 -72.10
C LEU A 22 -60.85 76.97 -72.13
N ARG A 23 -61.52 75.94 -71.60
CA ARG A 23 -62.99 75.89 -71.48
C ARG A 23 -63.52 77.06 -70.65
N GLN A 24 -62.84 77.38 -69.54
CA GLN A 24 -63.22 78.51 -68.69
C GLN A 24 -63.01 79.86 -69.40
N CYS A 25 -61.88 80.05 -70.09
CA CYS A 25 -61.62 81.25 -70.90
C CYS A 25 -62.69 81.46 -71.98
N GLN A 26 -63.14 80.39 -72.63
CA GLN A 26 -64.18 80.46 -73.65
C GLN A 26 -65.53 80.87 -73.04
N ALA A 27 -65.91 80.29 -71.91
CA ALA A 27 -67.13 80.68 -71.17
C ALA A 27 -67.09 82.15 -70.72
N ASP A 28 -65.93 82.64 -70.29
CA ASP A 28 -65.73 84.03 -69.88
C ASP A 28 -65.83 85.01 -71.04
N LYS A 29 -65.26 84.66 -72.20
CA LYS A 29 -65.41 85.43 -73.44
C LYS A 29 -66.88 85.55 -73.84
N ASP A 30 -67.59 84.42 -73.87
CA ASP A 30 -69.00 84.39 -74.28
C ASP A 30 -69.89 85.17 -73.31
N PHE A 31 -69.58 85.12 -72.01
CA PHE A 31 -70.23 85.94 -70.99
C PHE A 31 -70.01 87.44 -71.19
N VAL A 32 -68.75 87.88 -71.37
CA VAL A 32 -68.41 89.30 -71.61
C VAL A 32 -69.07 89.80 -72.89
N TRP A 33 -69.07 89.01 -73.95
CA TRP A 33 -69.75 89.34 -75.21
C TRP A 33 -71.26 89.52 -75.01
N SER A 34 -71.91 88.64 -74.24
CA SER A 34 -73.33 88.78 -73.92
C SER A 34 -73.63 90.04 -73.09
N LEU A 35 -72.75 90.42 -72.15
CA LEU A 35 -72.91 91.65 -71.38
C LEU A 35 -72.80 92.89 -72.27
N TRP A 36 -71.76 92.94 -73.10
CA TRP A 36 -71.54 94.04 -74.04
C TRP A 36 -72.74 94.23 -74.97
N LYS A 37 -73.27 93.13 -75.54
CA LYS A 37 -74.44 93.18 -76.43
C LYS A 37 -75.69 93.74 -75.74
N ARG A 38 -75.97 93.34 -74.49
CA ARG A 38 -77.14 93.84 -73.74
C ARG A 38 -77.01 95.29 -73.32
N LEU A 39 -75.79 95.73 -73.00
CA LEU A 39 -75.51 97.12 -72.67
C LEU A 39 -75.66 98.07 -73.88
N GLN A 40 -75.63 97.54 -75.11
CA GLN A 40 -75.75 98.31 -76.34
C GLN A 40 -77.21 98.50 -76.81
N GLU A 41 -78.20 97.93 -76.11
CA GLU A 41 -79.62 98.14 -76.39
C GLU A 41 -80.04 99.59 -76.06
N ASP A 42 -81.04 100.15 -76.76
CA ASP A 42 -81.46 101.57 -76.62
C ASP A 42 -81.92 101.93 -75.18
N LYS A 43 -82.32 100.94 -74.37
CA LYS A 43 -82.69 101.07 -72.94
C LYS A 43 -82.23 99.85 -72.15
N PRO A 44 -80.95 99.77 -71.74
CA PRO A 44 -80.42 98.57 -71.08
C PRO A 44 -80.92 98.45 -69.64
N ASP A 45 -81.32 97.24 -69.21
CA ASP A 45 -81.60 96.94 -67.80
C ASP A 45 -80.28 96.70 -67.03
N VAL A 46 -79.72 97.79 -66.51
CA VAL A 46 -78.47 97.77 -65.73
C VAL A 46 -78.59 96.88 -64.48
N SER A 47 -79.77 96.79 -63.86
CA SER A 47 -79.95 95.95 -62.67
C SER A 47 -79.82 94.46 -63.01
N GLN A 48 -80.34 94.04 -64.17
CA GLN A 48 -80.14 92.68 -64.66
C GLN A 48 -78.68 92.39 -65.01
N VAL A 49 -78.00 93.31 -65.68
CA VAL A 49 -76.56 93.18 -66.02
C VAL A 49 -75.71 93.03 -64.76
N VAL A 50 -75.93 93.85 -63.74
CA VAL A 50 -75.23 93.75 -62.45
C VAL A 50 -75.50 92.42 -61.76
N ARG A 51 -76.75 91.93 -61.74
CA ARG A 51 -77.10 90.61 -61.19
C ARG A 51 -76.32 89.48 -61.87
N MET A 52 -76.17 89.54 -63.20
CA MET A 52 -75.39 88.54 -63.94
C MET A 52 -73.90 88.55 -63.59
N VAL A 53 -73.31 89.75 -63.43
CA VAL A 53 -71.90 89.90 -63.00
C VAL A 53 -71.70 89.31 -61.62
N ILE A 54 -72.58 89.66 -60.67
CA ILE A 54 -72.55 89.09 -59.31
C ILE A 54 -72.68 87.57 -59.35
N GLN A 55 -73.61 87.04 -60.14
CA GLN A 55 -73.81 85.59 -60.30
C GLN A 55 -72.56 84.90 -60.86
N ARG A 56 -71.92 85.46 -61.88
CA ARG A 56 -70.70 84.89 -62.48
C ARG A 56 -69.52 84.95 -61.53
N GLU A 57 -69.34 86.06 -60.81
CA GLU A 57 -68.29 86.18 -59.79
C GLU A 57 -68.51 85.20 -58.62
N ASN A 58 -69.76 85.02 -58.17
CA ASN A 58 -70.08 84.01 -57.17
C ASN A 58 -69.75 82.60 -57.65
N GLN A 59 -70.14 82.24 -58.89
CA GLN A 59 -69.80 80.95 -59.49
C GLN A 59 -68.29 80.70 -59.55
N ARG A 60 -67.50 81.72 -59.94
CA ARG A 60 -66.02 81.62 -59.95
C ARG A 60 -65.44 81.44 -58.55
N ALA A 61 -66.02 82.07 -57.54
CA ALA A 61 -65.60 81.90 -56.15
C ALA A 61 -65.92 80.47 -55.65
N GLU A 62 -67.11 79.96 -55.96
CA GLU A 62 -67.53 78.58 -55.65
C GLU A 62 -66.64 77.53 -56.34
N GLU A 63 -66.31 77.72 -57.62
CA GLU A 63 -65.38 76.85 -58.36
C GLU A 63 -63.99 76.80 -57.70
N LYS A 64 -63.46 77.95 -57.27
CA LYS A 64 -62.19 78.01 -56.53
C LYS A 64 -62.29 77.33 -55.17
N ALA A 65 -63.37 77.56 -54.43
CA ALA A 65 -63.61 76.92 -53.14
C ALA A 65 -63.69 75.40 -53.29
N SER A 66 -64.38 74.89 -54.32
CA SER A 66 -64.47 73.46 -54.63
C SER A 66 -63.09 72.85 -54.90
N LYS A 67 -62.22 73.52 -55.68
CA LYS A 67 -60.84 73.06 -55.95
C LYS A 67 -60.00 73.01 -54.67
N VAL A 68 -60.14 74.00 -53.78
CA VAL A 68 -59.43 74.00 -52.49
C VAL A 68 -59.89 72.83 -51.64
N LEU A 69 -61.19 72.54 -51.58
CA LEU A 69 -61.73 71.41 -50.82
C LEU A 69 -61.22 70.07 -51.37
N GLU A 70 -61.17 69.91 -52.70
CA GLU A 70 -60.61 68.70 -53.33
C GLU A 70 -59.13 68.49 -52.95
N ILE A 71 -58.31 69.56 -53.01
CA ILE A 71 -56.91 69.50 -52.59
C ILE A 71 -56.79 69.11 -51.11
N LEU A 72 -57.62 69.69 -50.24
CA LEU A 72 -57.62 69.37 -48.81
C LEU A 72 -57.98 67.89 -48.58
N GLN A 73 -59.01 67.38 -49.27
CA GLN A 73 -59.40 65.97 -49.16
C GLN A 73 -58.28 65.00 -49.58
N VAL A 74 -57.60 65.28 -50.70
CA VAL A 74 -56.46 64.48 -51.16
C VAL A 74 -55.31 64.54 -50.15
N LYS A 75 -55.02 65.73 -49.60
CA LYS A 75 -53.98 65.89 -48.57
C LYS A 75 -54.34 65.18 -47.28
N ASP A 76 -55.58 65.27 -46.81
CA ASP A 76 -56.06 64.58 -45.61
C ASP A 76 -56.04 63.05 -45.77
N HIS A 77 -56.31 62.56 -46.99
CA HIS A 77 -56.11 61.15 -47.29
C HIS A 77 -54.63 60.78 -47.20
N LYS A 78 -53.74 61.58 -47.80
CA LYS A 78 -52.31 61.31 -47.79
C LYS A 78 -51.70 61.37 -46.38
N ILE A 79 -52.14 62.31 -45.56
CA ILE A 79 -51.74 62.40 -44.14
C ILE A 79 -52.12 61.11 -43.42
N ARG A 80 -53.38 60.64 -43.57
CA ARG A 80 -53.83 59.39 -42.95
C ARG A 80 -53.02 58.17 -43.41
N GLU A 81 -52.69 58.07 -44.70
CA GLU A 81 -51.83 57.00 -45.21
C GLU A 81 -50.45 57.02 -44.54
N LEU A 82 -49.81 58.19 -44.48
CA LEU A 82 -48.49 58.34 -43.88
C LEU A 82 -48.50 58.07 -42.38
N GLU A 83 -49.54 58.50 -41.66
CA GLU A 83 -49.74 58.18 -40.25
C GLU A 83 -49.92 56.68 -40.03
N GLN A 84 -50.68 55.99 -40.88
CA GLN A 84 -50.83 54.53 -40.81
C GLN A 84 -49.51 53.82 -41.05
N GLN A 85 -48.74 54.24 -42.05
CA GLN A 85 -47.42 53.68 -42.36
C GLN A 85 -46.43 53.93 -41.21
N SER A 86 -46.38 55.15 -40.68
CA SER A 86 -45.52 55.49 -39.54
C SER A 86 -45.88 54.68 -38.28
N ASN A 87 -47.18 54.51 -37.99
CA ASN A 87 -47.64 53.68 -36.88
C ASN A 87 -47.32 52.19 -37.07
N ALA A 88 -47.42 51.68 -38.30
CA ALA A 88 -47.03 50.30 -38.60
C ALA A 88 -45.52 50.10 -38.40
N GLN A 89 -44.70 51.00 -38.93
CA GLN A 89 -43.25 50.98 -38.75
C GLN A 89 -42.84 51.10 -37.28
N GLN A 90 -43.53 51.93 -36.49
CA GLN A 90 -43.25 52.04 -35.05
C GLN A 90 -43.50 50.72 -34.33
N ARG A 91 -44.60 50.01 -34.65
CA ARG A 91 -44.88 48.70 -34.06
C ARG A 91 -43.83 47.66 -34.44
N GLU A 92 -43.37 47.66 -35.70
CA GLU A 92 -42.30 46.78 -36.15
C GLU A 92 -40.99 47.05 -35.41
N LEU A 93 -40.64 48.33 -35.20
CA LEU A 93 -39.47 48.70 -34.40
C LEU A 93 -39.60 48.22 -32.96
N ASP A 94 -40.73 48.46 -32.31
CA ASP A 94 -40.98 48.00 -30.94
C ASP A 94 -40.87 46.47 -30.82
N ASP A 95 -41.38 45.72 -31.81
CA ASP A 95 -41.27 44.26 -31.86
C ASP A 95 -39.82 43.79 -32.06
N LEU A 96 -39.07 44.46 -32.92
CA LEU A 96 -37.64 44.17 -33.13
C LEU A 96 -36.83 44.47 -31.87
N GLU A 97 -37.12 45.56 -31.15
CA GLU A 97 -36.49 45.89 -29.88
C GLU A 97 -36.77 44.84 -28.80
N ARG A 98 -38.02 44.38 -28.68
CA ARG A 98 -38.38 43.27 -27.76
C ARG A 98 -37.62 41.99 -28.10
N ARG A 99 -37.55 41.62 -29.38
CA ARG A 99 -36.79 40.44 -29.83
C ARG A 99 -35.30 40.59 -29.57
N ARG A 100 -34.73 41.78 -29.80
CA ARG A 100 -33.33 42.08 -29.51
C ARG A 100 -33.02 41.92 -28.03
N ALA A 101 -33.85 42.46 -27.14
CA ALA A 101 -33.68 42.32 -25.69
C ALA A 101 -33.69 40.85 -25.25
N ALA A 102 -34.61 40.02 -25.77
CA ALA A 102 -34.66 38.60 -25.48
C ALA A 102 -33.40 37.84 -25.98
N VAL A 103 -32.84 38.23 -27.13
CA VAL A 103 -31.60 37.66 -27.65
C VAL A 103 -30.40 38.04 -26.77
N GLU A 104 -30.32 39.29 -26.31
CA GLU A 104 -29.26 39.76 -25.40
C GLU A 104 -29.30 39.01 -24.06
N GLU A 105 -30.48 38.75 -23.50
CA GLU A 105 -30.64 37.91 -22.31
C GLU A 105 -30.15 36.48 -22.56
N SER A 106 -30.50 35.88 -23.71
CA SER A 106 -30.03 34.55 -24.10
C SER A 106 -28.50 34.48 -24.24
N ILE A 107 -27.87 35.53 -24.78
CA ILE A 107 -26.41 35.64 -24.87
C ILE A 107 -25.81 35.68 -23.47
N SER A 108 -26.32 36.53 -22.58
CA SER A 108 -25.82 36.64 -21.19
C SER A 108 -25.93 35.31 -20.43
N LEU A 109 -27.08 34.62 -20.53
CA LEU A 109 -27.27 33.32 -19.90
C LEU A 109 -26.31 32.26 -20.46
N ARG A 110 -26.02 32.30 -21.76
CA ARG A 110 -25.05 31.39 -22.39
C ARG A 110 -23.63 31.64 -21.88
N GLU A 111 -23.25 32.89 -21.72
CA GLU A 111 -21.95 33.25 -21.13
C GLU A 111 -21.84 32.73 -19.69
N GLN A 112 -22.88 32.93 -18.87
CA GLN A 112 -22.92 32.41 -17.50
C GLN A 112 -22.83 30.89 -17.46
N LEU A 113 -23.58 30.18 -18.32
CA LEU A 113 -23.51 28.72 -18.45
C LEU A 113 -22.12 28.26 -18.86
N SER A 114 -21.47 28.97 -19.78
CA SER A 114 -20.10 28.64 -20.21
C SER A 114 -19.10 28.81 -19.06
N ALA A 115 -19.21 29.88 -18.27
CA ALA A 115 -18.36 30.15 -17.11
C ALA A 115 -18.56 29.13 -15.98
N LEU A 116 -19.81 28.74 -15.71
CA LEU A 116 -20.11 27.68 -14.76
C LEU A 116 -19.57 26.32 -15.24
N SER A 117 -19.68 26.03 -16.54
CA SER A 117 -19.14 24.79 -17.13
C SER A 117 -17.62 24.71 -17.01
N THR A 118 -16.90 25.81 -17.28
CA THR A 118 -15.44 25.85 -17.11
C THR A 118 -15.03 25.71 -15.65
N HIS A 119 -15.70 26.42 -14.73
CA HIS A 119 -15.46 26.30 -13.29
C HIS A 119 -15.70 24.88 -12.77
N TRP A 120 -16.78 24.24 -13.21
CA TRP A 120 -17.09 22.85 -12.83
C TRP A 120 -16.04 21.87 -13.35
N LYS A 121 -15.60 22.02 -14.62
CA LYS A 121 -14.51 21.21 -15.19
C LYS A 121 -13.20 21.40 -14.43
N GLU A 122 -12.85 22.64 -14.07
CA GLU A 122 -11.65 22.93 -13.31
C GLU A 122 -11.71 22.33 -11.90
N SER A 123 -12.83 22.49 -11.20
CA SER A 123 -13.05 21.90 -9.87
C SER A 123 -12.97 20.37 -9.91
N THR A 124 -13.57 19.75 -10.93
CA THR A 124 -13.50 18.30 -11.15
C THR A 124 -12.07 17.85 -11.43
N SER A 125 -11.33 18.57 -12.27
CA SER A 125 -9.91 18.30 -12.55
C SER A 125 -9.05 18.41 -11.30
N LYS A 126 -9.24 19.46 -10.47
CA LYS A 126 -8.52 19.64 -9.19
C LYS A 126 -8.76 18.47 -8.24
N THR A 127 -10.01 18.07 -8.04
CA THR A 127 -10.34 16.93 -7.16
C THR A 127 -9.78 15.60 -7.69
N GLN A 128 -9.76 15.39 -9.00
CA GLN A 128 -9.14 14.22 -9.60
C GLN A 128 -7.62 14.22 -9.41
N ALA A 129 -6.95 15.36 -9.60
CA ALA A 129 -5.51 15.49 -9.39
C ALA A 129 -5.10 15.23 -7.92
N LEU A 130 -5.90 15.71 -6.96
CA LEU A 130 -5.68 15.41 -5.54
C LEU A 130 -5.83 13.92 -5.26
N ARG A 131 -6.90 13.28 -5.76
CA ARG A 131 -7.08 11.82 -5.61
C ARG A 131 -5.94 11.01 -6.21
N HIS A 132 -5.41 11.41 -7.38
CA HIS A 132 -4.25 10.73 -7.96
C HIS A 132 -3.00 10.87 -7.10
N LYS A 133 -2.75 12.05 -6.53
CA LYS A 133 -1.64 12.26 -5.58
C LYS A 133 -1.81 11.42 -4.32
N ASP A 134 -3.00 11.38 -3.75
CA ASP A 134 -3.28 10.60 -2.55
C ASP A 134 -3.03 9.11 -2.81
N VAL A 135 -3.58 8.56 -3.91
CA VAL A 135 -3.35 7.16 -4.32
C VAL A 135 -1.87 6.87 -4.59
N GLU A 136 -1.14 7.80 -5.20
CA GLU A 136 0.30 7.65 -5.43
C GLU A 136 1.07 7.61 -4.11
N THR A 137 0.77 8.51 -3.17
CA THR A 137 1.40 8.52 -1.84
C THR A 137 1.06 7.28 -1.03
N GLU A 138 -0.19 6.82 -1.06
CA GLU A 138 -0.62 5.57 -0.42
C GLU A 138 0.08 4.36 -1.03
N SER A 139 0.22 4.30 -2.36
CA SER A 139 0.93 3.23 -3.05
C SER A 139 2.40 3.16 -2.62
N VAL A 140 3.07 4.31 -2.53
CA VAL A 140 4.47 4.37 -2.05
C VAL A 140 4.56 3.91 -0.59
N LEU A 141 3.66 4.36 0.28
CA LEU A 141 3.63 3.96 1.69
C LEU A 141 3.37 2.46 1.85
N VAL A 142 2.40 1.90 1.11
CA VAL A 142 2.10 0.46 1.11
C VAL A 142 3.30 -0.34 0.63
N GLN A 143 4.02 0.13 -0.39
CA GLN A 143 5.22 -0.54 -0.88
C GLN A 143 6.34 -0.54 0.18
N GLU A 144 6.54 0.57 0.89
CA GLU A 144 7.53 0.67 1.97
C GLU A 144 7.16 -0.21 3.16
N LEU A 145 5.89 -0.21 3.58
CA LEU A 145 5.40 -1.10 4.64
C LEU A 145 5.56 -2.57 4.27
N ARG A 146 5.25 -2.94 3.02
CA ARG A 146 5.46 -4.31 2.52
C ARG A 146 6.93 -4.74 2.61
N LYS A 147 7.87 -3.86 2.24
CA LYS A 147 9.31 -4.13 2.36
C LYS A 147 9.70 -4.37 3.82
N ARG A 148 9.31 -3.48 4.72
CA ARG A 148 9.59 -3.62 6.16
C ARG A 148 8.99 -4.88 6.77
N CYS A 149 7.76 -5.24 6.38
CA CYS A 149 7.15 -6.49 6.81
C CYS A 149 7.94 -7.71 6.32
N ALA A 150 8.45 -7.69 5.08
CA ALA A 150 9.30 -8.76 4.56
C ALA A 150 10.64 -8.86 5.32
N ASP A 151 11.27 -7.72 5.61
CA ASP A 151 12.52 -7.67 6.39
C ASP A 151 12.32 -8.20 7.82
N LEU A 152 11.25 -7.78 8.49
CA LEU A 152 10.90 -8.28 9.83
C LEU A 152 10.59 -9.77 9.82
N GLN A 153 9.92 -10.27 8.78
CA GLN A 153 9.65 -11.70 8.64
C GLN A 153 10.95 -12.49 8.50
N MET A 154 11.90 -12.05 7.66
CA MET A 154 13.22 -12.68 7.56
C MET A 154 13.95 -12.68 8.90
N LEU A 155 13.92 -11.57 9.64
CA LEU A 155 14.57 -11.49 10.96
C LEU A 155 13.93 -12.46 11.97
N LEU A 156 12.61 -12.60 11.93
CA LEU A 156 11.88 -13.54 12.78
C LEU A 156 12.26 -14.99 12.44
N ASP A 157 12.29 -15.35 11.16
CA ASP A 157 12.67 -16.69 10.70
C ASP A 157 14.11 -17.02 11.13
N ASN A 158 15.04 -16.08 10.92
CA ASN A 158 16.44 -16.22 11.36
C ASN A 158 16.56 -16.39 12.89
N ALA A 159 15.78 -15.64 13.67
CA ALA A 159 15.79 -15.75 15.12
C ALA A 159 15.20 -17.10 15.58
N GLN A 160 14.16 -17.60 14.91
CA GLN A 160 13.59 -18.92 15.19
C GLN A 160 14.59 -20.03 14.89
N ASP A 161 15.31 -19.96 13.77
CA ASP A 161 16.31 -20.96 13.42
C ASP A 161 17.53 -20.90 14.36
N ALA A 162 17.95 -19.70 14.77
CA ALA A 162 18.97 -19.55 15.81
C ALA A 162 18.52 -20.12 17.16
N ALA A 163 17.25 -19.94 17.54
CA ALA A 163 16.69 -20.51 18.76
C ALA A 163 16.65 -22.04 18.71
N LYS A 164 16.22 -22.64 17.58
CA LYS A 164 16.26 -24.10 17.38
C LYS A 164 17.68 -24.64 17.50
N ALA A 165 18.64 -24.02 16.82
CA ALA A 165 20.04 -24.40 16.90
C ALA A 165 20.60 -24.24 18.33
N GLY A 166 20.14 -23.23 19.08
CA GLY A 166 20.47 -23.05 20.49
C GLY A 166 19.96 -24.19 21.37
N ILE A 167 18.70 -24.62 21.17
CA ILE A 167 18.11 -25.76 21.88
C ILE A 167 18.87 -27.06 21.56
N GLU A 168 19.21 -27.31 20.30
CA GLU A 168 20.00 -28.48 19.89
C GLU A 168 21.38 -28.51 20.55
N LYS A 169 22.08 -27.37 20.56
CA LYS A 169 23.36 -27.23 21.26
C LYS A 169 23.24 -27.45 22.76
N GLN A 170 22.18 -26.94 23.39
CA GLN A 170 21.94 -27.16 24.81
C GLN A 170 21.68 -28.64 25.11
N GLN A 171 20.84 -29.31 24.32
CA GLN A 171 20.62 -30.75 24.44
C GLN A 171 21.91 -31.55 24.26
N GLN A 172 22.78 -31.15 23.33
CA GLN A 172 24.09 -31.77 23.17
C GLN A 172 24.98 -31.55 24.40
N ALA A 173 25.01 -30.34 24.96
CA ALA A 173 25.73 -30.03 26.18
C ALA A 173 25.23 -30.86 27.37
N ASP A 174 23.91 -30.98 27.55
CA ASP A 174 23.30 -31.79 28.60
C ASP A 174 23.65 -33.28 28.45
N ARG A 175 23.67 -33.81 27.22
CA ARG A 175 24.13 -35.19 26.94
C ARG A 175 25.59 -35.40 27.32
N LEU A 176 26.47 -34.46 26.94
CA LEU A 176 27.89 -34.52 27.29
C LEU A 176 28.09 -34.41 28.80
N GLN A 177 27.34 -33.54 29.48
CA GLN A 177 27.40 -33.39 30.93
C GLN A 177 26.98 -34.68 31.64
N ASN A 178 25.85 -35.28 31.26
CA ASN A 178 25.41 -36.57 31.79
C ASN A 178 26.47 -37.66 31.60
N ARG A 179 27.17 -37.66 30.45
CA ARG A 179 28.26 -38.60 30.19
C ARG A 179 29.48 -38.35 31.08
N VAL A 180 29.82 -37.09 31.33
CA VAL A 180 30.90 -36.72 32.27
C VAL A 180 30.53 -37.17 33.69
N ASP A 181 29.30 -36.96 34.13
CA ASP A 181 28.83 -37.38 35.46
C ASP A 181 28.86 -38.91 35.60
N GLU A 182 28.43 -39.63 34.55
CA GLU A 182 28.50 -41.09 34.49
C GLU A 182 29.94 -41.60 34.56
N LEU A 183 30.84 -41.06 33.75
CA LEU A 183 32.27 -41.43 33.77
C LEU A 183 32.93 -41.08 35.11
N SER A 184 32.54 -39.96 35.73
CA SER A 184 33.04 -39.56 37.05
C SER A 184 32.57 -40.53 38.14
N SER A 185 31.32 -40.98 38.07
CA SER A 185 30.78 -42.03 38.95
C SER A 185 31.53 -43.36 38.76
N GLN A 186 31.75 -43.78 37.50
CA GLN A 186 32.54 -44.98 37.18
C GLN A 186 33.98 -44.90 37.71
N LEU A 187 34.65 -43.77 37.50
CA LEU A 187 35.99 -43.50 38.03
C LEU A 187 36.01 -43.55 39.57
N SER A 188 34.99 -43.02 40.23
CA SER A 188 34.87 -43.09 41.70
C SER A 188 34.74 -44.53 42.19
N VAL A 189 33.93 -45.35 41.52
CA VAL A 189 33.79 -46.78 41.84
C VAL A 189 35.12 -47.51 41.63
N GLN A 190 35.76 -47.34 40.48
CA GLN A 190 37.07 -47.95 40.19
C GLN A 190 38.15 -47.50 41.18
N ALA A 191 38.15 -46.23 41.59
CA ALA A 191 39.08 -45.73 42.60
C ALA A 191 38.85 -46.41 43.96
N LYS A 192 37.59 -46.65 44.36
CA LYS A 192 37.25 -47.41 45.58
C LYS A 192 37.67 -48.88 45.47
N GLU A 193 37.40 -49.53 44.35
CA GLU A 193 37.80 -50.92 44.09
C GLU A 193 39.33 -51.07 44.12
N LEU A 194 40.07 -50.16 43.48
CA LEU A 194 41.53 -50.13 43.53
C LEU A 194 42.06 -49.90 44.94
N ALA A 195 41.45 -49.00 45.71
CA ALA A 195 41.83 -48.77 47.10
C ALA A 195 41.59 -50.01 47.96
N GLN A 196 40.46 -50.71 47.75
CA GLN A 196 40.16 -51.98 48.43
C GLN A 196 41.16 -53.07 48.04
N ALA A 197 41.44 -53.26 46.75
CA ALA A 197 42.41 -54.25 46.28
C ALA A 197 43.82 -53.99 46.81
N ARG A 198 44.21 -52.71 46.98
CA ARG A 198 45.48 -52.35 47.63
C ARG A 198 45.50 -52.76 49.11
N LYS A 199 44.40 -52.54 49.83
CA LYS A 199 44.28 -52.96 51.24
C LYS A 199 44.34 -54.48 51.37
N ASP A 200 43.60 -55.21 50.52
CA ASP A 200 43.62 -56.68 50.50
C ASP A 200 45.04 -57.20 50.19
N LEU A 201 45.77 -56.56 49.28
CA LEU A 201 47.17 -56.90 48.99
C LEU A 201 48.09 -56.65 50.19
N GLU A 202 47.92 -55.55 50.91
CA GLU A 202 48.67 -55.27 52.15
C GLU A 202 48.38 -56.32 53.24
N GLU A 203 47.12 -56.74 53.39
CA GLU A 203 46.72 -57.81 54.31
C GLU A 203 47.37 -59.15 53.92
N VAL A 204 47.32 -59.53 52.64
CA VAL A 204 48.00 -60.74 52.13
C VAL A 204 49.51 -60.67 52.34
N GLN A 205 50.14 -59.52 52.08
CA GLN A 205 51.56 -59.33 52.34
C GLN A 205 51.90 -59.47 53.83
N ALA A 206 51.05 -58.95 54.72
CA ALA A 206 51.23 -59.10 56.17
C ALA A 206 51.14 -60.58 56.60
N LEU A 207 50.14 -61.31 56.10
CA LEU A 207 49.98 -62.75 56.34
C LEU A 207 51.16 -63.56 55.80
N CYS A 208 51.67 -63.23 54.61
CA CYS A 208 52.88 -63.84 54.06
C CYS A 208 54.10 -63.61 54.96
N ARG A 209 54.31 -62.38 55.47
CA ARG A 209 55.40 -62.10 56.42
C ARG A 209 55.26 -62.91 57.70
N GLU A 210 54.04 -63.07 58.19
CA GLU A 210 53.75 -63.86 59.38
C GLU A 210 53.99 -65.35 59.15
N SER A 211 53.55 -65.90 58.02
CA SER A 211 53.86 -67.27 57.60
C SER A 211 55.36 -67.51 57.52
N VAL A 212 56.13 -66.57 56.93
CA VAL A 212 57.60 -66.65 56.91
C VAL A 212 58.19 -66.64 58.33
N ARG A 213 57.66 -65.80 59.24
CA ARG A 213 58.07 -65.84 60.66
C ARG A 213 57.75 -67.19 61.31
N HIS A 214 56.58 -67.76 61.03
CA HIS A 214 56.21 -69.09 61.53
C HIS A 214 57.15 -70.18 60.99
N THR A 215 57.45 -70.17 59.70
CA THR A 215 58.40 -71.10 59.08
C THR A 215 59.81 -70.94 59.66
N CYS A 216 60.23 -69.70 59.95
CA CYS A 216 61.50 -69.41 60.63
C CYS A 216 61.52 -69.96 62.06
N LYS A 217 60.43 -69.77 62.83
CA LYS A 217 60.28 -70.37 64.17
C LYS A 217 60.29 -71.91 64.11
N GLN A 218 59.56 -72.51 63.18
CA GLN A 218 59.55 -73.96 62.98
C GLN A 218 60.94 -74.49 62.62
N THR A 219 61.67 -73.83 61.71
CA THR A 219 63.03 -74.24 61.36
C THR A 219 64.02 -74.05 62.50
N HIS A 220 63.86 -73.01 63.34
CA HIS A 220 64.67 -72.84 64.55
C HIS A 220 64.46 -73.99 65.54
N LEU A 221 63.20 -74.32 65.86
CA LEU A 221 62.85 -75.48 66.68
C LEU A 221 63.40 -76.79 66.09
N LEU A 222 63.36 -76.93 64.77
CA LEU A 222 63.88 -78.12 64.09
C LEU A 222 65.41 -78.23 64.23
N LYS A 223 66.13 -77.11 64.14
CA LYS A 223 67.59 -77.06 64.39
C LYS A 223 67.93 -77.36 65.86
N GLU A 224 67.15 -76.87 66.81
CA GLU A 224 67.33 -77.15 68.24
C GLU A 224 67.08 -78.63 68.55
N MET A 225 66.04 -79.21 67.96
CA MET A 225 65.78 -80.66 68.02
C MET A 225 66.94 -81.46 67.42
N GLN A 226 67.52 -81.02 66.31
CA GLN A 226 68.70 -81.66 65.70
C GLN A 226 69.96 -81.55 66.56
N SER A 227 70.22 -80.40 67.20
CA SER A 227 71.39 -80.26 68.09
C SER A 227 71.25 -81.10 69.36
N LEU A 228 70.05 -81.16 69.95
CA LEU A 228 69.74 -82.07 71.06
C LEU A 228 69.94 -83.53 70.65
N HIS A 229 69.49 -83.90 69.44
CA HIS A 229 69.72 -85.24 68.90
C HIS A 229 71.21 -85.54 68.76
N LEU A 230 72.01 -84.60 68.24
CA LEU A 230 73.46 -84.75 68.11
C LEU A 230 74.16 -84.84 69.48
N ASN A 231 73.71 -84.07 70.46
CA ASN A 231 74.26 -84.07 71.81
C ASN A 231 73.97 -85.39 72.53
N ASN A 232 72.76 -85.94 72.37
CA ASN A 232 72.39 -87.28 72.84
C ASN A 232 73.25 -88.35 72.16
N GLN A 233 73.51 -88.21 70.86
CA GLN A 233 74.36 -89.14 70.11
C GLN A 233 75.82 -89.10 70.61
N HIS A 234 76.36 -87.91 70.92
CA HIS A 234 77.69 -87.76 71.50
C HIS A 234 77.79 -88.30 72.92
N THR A 235 76.76 -88.11 73.76
CA THR A 235 76.74 -88.70 75.12
C THR A 235 76.67 -90.22 75.08
N LEU A 236 75.93 -90.78 74.13
CA LEU A 236 75.93 -92.22 73.87
C LEU A 236 77.33 -92.71 73.46
N GLN A 237 78.04 -91.99 72.56
CA GLN A 237 79.41 -92.34 72.18
C GLN A 237 80.40 -92.23 73.36
N GLN A 238 80.26 -91.23 74.23
CA GLN A 238 81.07 -91.14 75.45
C GLN A 238 80.79 -92.29 76.43
N GLN A 239 79.53 -92.76 76.53
CA GLN A 239 79.22 -93.95 77.31
C GLN A 239 79.80 -95.23 76.68
N GLU A 240 79.80 -95.34 75.35
CA GLU A 240 80.43 -96.46 74.64
C GLU A 240 81.97 -96.50 74.84
N GLU A 241 82.65 -95.35 74.90
CA GLU A 241 84.10 -95.31 75.16
C GLU A 241 84.46 -95.67 76.60
N LEU A 242 83.63 -95.27 77.58
CA LEU A 242 83.80 -95.71 78.97
C LEU A 242 83.55 -97.22 79.12
N HIS A 243 82.60 -97.78 78.36
CA HIS A 243 82.38 -99.23 78.31
C HIS A 243 83.54 -99.98 77.63
N LYS A 244 84.16 -99.43 76.58
CA LYS A 244 85.35 -100.03 75.94
C LYS A 244 86.59 -99.99 76.83
N ALA A 245 86.78 -98.94 77.65
CA ALA A 245 87.85 -98.88 78.65
C ALA A 245 87.68 -99.94 79.76
N SER A 246 86.43 -100.32 80.09
CA SER A 246 86.14 -101.34 81.10
C SER A 246 86.35 -102.78 80.63
N ILE A 247 86.35 -103.04 79.32
CA ILE A 247 86.51 -104.38 78.71
C ILE A 247 88.00 -104.72 78.47
N GLY A 248 88.85 -103.73 78.17
CA GLY A 248 90.29 -103.95 77.95
C GLY A 248 91.07 -104.38 79.21
N HIS A 249 90.64 -103.98 80.41
CA HIS A 249 91.28 -104.39 81.67
C HIS A 249 90.94 -105.83 82.11
N GLN A 250 90.09 -106.55 81.37
CA GLN A 250 89.62 -107.90 81.73
C GLN A 250 90.22 -109.02 80.84
N GLU A 251 91.00 -108.69 79.81
CA GLU A 251 91.64 -109.67 78.90
C GLU A 251 93.14 -109.97 79.21
N GLU A 252 93.86 -109.18 80.02
CA GLU A 252 95.28 -109.43 80.35
C GLU A 252 95.55 -110.50 81.43
N VAL A 253 94.52 -111.16 82.00
CA VAL A 253 94.68 -112.10 83.14
C VAL A 253 94.33 -113.56 82.82
N SER A 254 93.88 -113.91 81.61
CA SER A 254 93.25 -115.23 81.34
C SER A 254 93.95 -116.22 80.41
N GLU A 255 95.25 -116.08 80.09
CA GLU A 255 96.02 -117.13 79.39
C GLU A 255 97.35 -117.57 80.05
N HIS A 256 97.55 -117.25 81.33
CA HIS A 256 98.54 -117.94 82.18
C HIS A 256 97.85 -118.81 83.24
N ARG A 257 97.88 -120.14 82.99
CA ARG A 257 97.60 -121.31 83.85
C ARG A 257 96.21 -121.95 83.72
N LYS A 258 96.19 -123.13 83.09
CA LYS A 258 96.32 -124.42 83.81
C LYS A 258 96.55 -125.59 82.84
N LEU A 259 97.66 -126.31 83.00
CA LEU A 259 97.89 -127.64 82.44
C LEU A 259 96.96 -128.65 83.13
N GLY A 260 96.44 -129.62 82.37
CA GLY A 260 95.37 -130.53 82.79
C GLY A 260 95.74 -131.62 83.80
N SER A 261 94.72 -132.36 84.24
CA SER A 261 94.89 -133.72 84.76
C SER A 261 93.60 -134.54 84.63
N VAL A 262 93.72 -135.72 84.02
CA VAL A 262 93.19 -137.03 84.48
C VAL A 262 92.05 -136.92 85.51
N HIS A 263 90.78 -137.05 85.08
CA HIS A 263 89.94 -138.28 84.99
C HIS A 263 89.49 -138.82 86.37
N THR A 264 88.21 -139.12 86.65
CA THR A 264 87.24 -139.85 85.80
C THR A 264 85.80 -139.82 86.40
N ARG A 265 84.80 -139.98 85.51
CA ARG A 265 83.52 -140.74 85.65
C ARG A 265 82.34 -140.10 86.45
N LEU A 266 81.06 -140.17 86.02
CA LEU A 266 80.34 -141.00 85.03
C LEU A 266 78.96 -140.38 84.66
N SER A 267 78.48 -140.72 83.45
CA SER A 267 77.08 -140.96 83.01
C SER A 267 75.99 -139.88 83.19
N GLU A 268 75.47 -139.33 82.08
CA GLU A 268 74.21 -139.71 81.38
C GLU A 268 73.99 -138.73 80.18
N ASP A 269 73.63 -139.31 79.03
CA ASP A 269 73.21 -138.79 77.70
C ASP A 269 74.00 -137.67 76.96
#